data_AF-A0AAW0H4R9-F1
#
_entry.id   AF-A0AAW0H4R9-F1
#
_cell.length_a   1.000
_cell.length_b   1.000
_cell.length_c   1.000
_cell.angle_alpha   90.00
_cell.angle_beta   90.00
_cell.angle_gamma   90.00
#
_symmetry.space_group_name_H-M   'P 1'
#
loop_
_entity.id
_entity.type
_entity.pdbx_description
1 polymer ?
#
loop_
_entity_poly.entity_id
_entity_poly.type
_entity_poly.pdbx_seq_one_letter_code
_entity_poly.pdbx_strand_id
1 'polypeptide(L)' 'MLATMQALQLLLLLLLILPATGSDPVLCFTQYEESSGKCAGLLGGDVSVENCCLNAAYAFQEHGGGPCQACRFGGT' A
#
# COMPACT_ATOMS: atom_id res chain seq x y z
N MET A 1 -16.13 -27.99 -27.20
CA MET A 1 -15.56 -26.72 -27.71
C MET A 1 -16.31 -25.50 -27.20
N LEU A 2 -17.65 -25.44 -27.26
CA LEU A 2 -18.42 -24.30 -26.74
C LEU A 2 -18.30 -24.13 -25.21
N ALA A 3 -18.42 -25.22 -24.45
CA ALA A 3 -18.38 -25.20 -22.98
C ALA A 3 -17.02 -24.75 -22.40
N THR A 4 -15.91 -25.11 -23.05
CA THR A 4 -14.56 -24.71 -22.64
C THR A 4 -14.30 -23.22 -22.90
N MET A 5 -14.88 -22.67 -23.98
CA MET A 5 -14.79 -21.24 -24.29
C MET A 5 -15.61 -20.41 -23.29
N GLN A 6 -16.79 -20.90 -22.91
CA GLN A 6 -17.68 -20.23 -21.97
C GLN A 6 -17.11 -20.17 -20.54
N ALA A 7 -16.46 -21.26 -20.09
CA ALA A 7 -15.75 -21.28 -18.81
C ALA A 7 -14.55 -20.32 -18.79
N LEU A 8 -13.78 -20.26 -19.89
CA LEU A 8 -12.65 -19.34 -20.02
C LEU A 8 -13.11 -17.88 -19.99
N GLN A 9 -14.21 -17.56 -20.68
CA GLN A 9 -14.80 -16.22 -20.65
C GLN A 9 -15.28 -15.83 -19.26
N LEU A 10 -15.94 -16.74 -18.54
CA LEU A 10 -16.41 -16.50 -17.18
C LEU A 10 -15.23 -16.24 -16.23
N LEU A 11 -14.17 -17.02 -16.36
CA LEU A 11 -12.94 -16.84 -15.58
C LEU A 11 -12.27 -15.49 -15.87
N LEU A 12 -12.19 -15.10 -17.14
CA LEU A 12 -11.62 -13.82 -17.54
C LEU A 12 -12.43 -12.64 -16.99
N LEU A 13 -13.75 -12.73 -17.03
CA LEU A 13 -14.65 -11.76 -16.40
C LEU A 13 -14.39 -11.68 -14.90
N LEU A 14 -14.33 -12.81 -14.19
CA LEU A 14 -14.03 -12.86 -12.75
C LEU A 14 -12.71 -12.19 -12.37
N LEU A 15 -11.67 -12.35 -13.19
CA LEU A 15 -10.37 -11.71 -12.95
C LEU A 15 -10.41 -10.19 -13.16
N LEU A 16 -11.26 -9.70 -14.06
CA LEU A 16 -11.41 -8.25 -14.35
C LEU A 16 -12.20 -7.50 -13.26
N ILE A 17 -13.13 -8.18 -12.59
CA ILE A 17 -13.92 -7.62 -11.47
C ILE A 17 -13.26 -7.83 -10.11
N LEU A 18 -12.16 -8.61 -10.04
CA LEU A 18 -11.47 -8.80 -8.78
C LEU A 18 -10.81 -7.47 -8.39
N PRO A 19 -11.18 -6.87 -7.24
CA PRO A 19 -10.47 -5.69 -6.75
C PRO A 19 -9.00 -6.07 -6.61
N ALA A 20 -8.11 -5.27 -7.20
CA ALA A 20 -6.69 -5.40 -6.92
C ALA A 20 -6.54 -5.19 -5.41
N THR A 21 -6.23 -6.26 -4.67
CA THR A 21 -5.94 -6.20 -3.24
C THR A 21 -4.53 -5.64 -3.05
N GLY A 22 -4.32 -4.41 -3.52
CA GLY A 22 -3.16 -3.60 -3.21
C GLY A 22 -3.67 -2.43 -2.41
N SER A 23 -3.24 -2.34 -1.14
CA SER A 23 -3.40 -1.12 -0.35
C SER A 23 -2.76 0.05 -1.11
N ASP A 24 -3.35 1.23 -0.99
CA ASP A 24 -2.94 2.39 -1.78
C ASP A 24 -1.44 2.63 -1.59
N PRO A 25 -0.69 2.83 -2.69
CA PRO A 25 0.75 3.01 -2.59
C PRO A 25 1.07 4.25 -1.76
N VAL A 26 2.09 4.16 -0.91
CA VAL A 26 2.56 5.26 -0.06
C VAL A 26 4.04 5.55 -0.29
N LEU A 27 4.47 6.75 0.12
CA LEU A 27 5.87 7.08 0.31
C LEU A 27 6.32 6.54 1.68
N CYS A 28 7.35 5.71 1.69
CA CYS A 28 7.90 5.10 2.90
C CYS A 28 9.19 5.82 3.33
N PHE A 29 9.32 6.07 4.61
CA PHE A 29 10.40 6.83 5.23
C PHE A 29 10.99 6.06 6.39
N THR A 30 12.30 6.20 6.56
CA THR A 30 13.02 5.50 7.64
C THR A 30 12.73 6.07 9.03
N GLN A 31 12.24 7.31 9.11
CA GLN A 31 12.09 8.04 10.36
C GLN A 31 10.83 8.91 10.40
N TYR A 32 10.20 8.95 11.57
CA TYR A 32 9.23 9.96 11.96
C TYR A 32 9.91 10.97 12.91
N GLU A 33 9.92 12.25 12.56
CA GLU A 33 10.42 13.32 13.43
C GLU A 33 9.34 13.78 14.42
N GLU A 34 9.42 13.34 15.69
CA GLU A 34 8.42 13.65 16.72
C GLU A 34 8.18 15.16 16.94
N SER A 35 9.26 15.95 16.88
CA SER A 35 9.22 17.38 17.19
C SER A 35 8.47 18.19 16.15
N SER A 36 8.48 17.73 14.90
CA SER A 36 7.90 18.44 13.76
C SER A 36 6.72 17.72 13.11
N GLY A 37 6.50 16.45 13.46
CA GLY A 37 5.51 15.58 12.84
C GLY A 37 5.81 15.26 11.38
N LYS A 38 7.09 15.36 10.97
CA LYS A 38 7.52 15.18 9.57
C LYS A 38 8.13 13.81 9.32
N CYS A 39 8.04 13.38 8.07
CA CYS A 39 8.70 12.19 7.57
C CYS A 39 10.12 12.55 7.13
N ALA A 40 11.11 11.74 7.50
CA ALA A 40 12.52 11.97 7.15
C ALA A 40 13.19 10.70 6.62
N GLY A 41 14.18 10.89 5.75
CA GLY A 41 14.94 9.80 5.13
C GLY A 41 14.04 8.91 4.26
N LEU A 42 13.59 9.46 3.13
CA LEU A 42 12.78 8.75 2.12
C LEU A 42 13.49 7.44 1.73
N LEU A 43 12.78 6.33 1.89
CA LEU A 43 13.24 5.00 1.51
C LEU A 43 12.84 4.68 0.05
N GLY A 44 11.61 5.05 -0.31
CA GLY A 44 11.02 4.79 -1.63
C GLY A 44 9.51 5.02 -1.65
N GLY A 45 8.90 4.91 -2.83
CA GLY A 45 7.45 4.98 -3.02
C GLY A 45 6.88 3.65 -3.53
N ASP A 46 5.59 3.67 -3.86
CA ASP A 46 4.87 2.53 -4.47
C ASP A 46 4.88 1.24 -3.63
N VAL A 47 5.00 1.38 -2.31
CA VAL A 47 4.88 0.27 -1.34
C VAL A 47 3.55 0.41 -0.62
N SER A 48 2.96 -0.70 -0.18
CA SER A 48 1.79 -0.64 0.68
C SER A 48 2.16 -0.24 2.11
N VAL A 49 1.20 0.33 2.85
CA VAL A 49 1.39 0.67 4.27
C VAL A 49 1.83 -0.54 5.09
N GLU A 50 1.25 -1.71 4.83
CA GLU A 50 1.57 -2.94 5.56
C GLU A 50 3.03 -3.34 5.36
N ASN A 51 3.56 -3.19 4.14
CA ASN A 51 4.96 -3.47 3.83
C ASN A 51 5.91 -2.40 4.42
N CYS A 52 5.56 -1.12 4.32
CA CYS A 52 6.35 -0.05 4.94
C CYS A 52 6.43 -0.23 6.47
N CYS A 53 5.32 -0.59 7.10
CA CYS A 53 5.18 -0.71 8.54
C CYS A 53 5.56 -2.09 9.11
N LEU A 54 6.15 -2.99 8.31
CA LEU A 54 6.87 -4.17 8.83
C LEU A 54 7.98 -3.77 9.81
N ASN A 55 8.53 -2.56 9.66
CA ASN A 55 9.39 -1.94 10.66
C ASN A 55 8.66 -0.80 11.37
N ALA A 56 8.38 -0.97 12.67
CA ALA A 56 7.66 0.00 13.48
C ALA A 56 8.39 1.35 13.68
N ALA A 57 9.69 1.42 13.38
CA ALA A 57 10.47 2.66 13.43
C ALA A 57 10.25 3.57 12.19
N TYR A 58 9.65 3.02 11.13
CA TYR A 58 9.41 3.75 9.89
C TYR A 58 8.18 4.65 9.97
N ALA A 59 8.01 5.46 8.93
CA ALA A 59 6.89 6.36 8.74
C ALA A 59 6.43 6.33 7.28
N PHE A 60 5.20 6.73 7.02
CA PHE A 60 4.68 6.81 5.67
C PHE A 60 3.83 8.06 5.43
N GLN A 61 3.63 8.38 4.16
CA GLN A 61 2.78 9.46 3.69
C GLN A 61 2.06 9.03 2.42
N GLU A 62 0.76 9.30 2.34
CA GLU A 62 -0.01 9.07 1.12
C GLU A 62 0.49 9.94 -0.03
N HIS A 63 0.44 9.41 -1.26
CA HIS A 63 0.74 10.18 -2.45
C HIS A 63 -0.20 11.38 -2.57
N GLY A 64 0.35 12.57 -2.79
CA GLY A 64 -0.41 13.83 -2.82
C GLY A 64 -0.17 14.77 -1.64
N GLY A 65 0.69 14.38 -0.68
CA GLY A 65 1.18 15.29 0.36
C GLY A 65 0.33 15.33 1.63
N GLY A 66 -0.21 14.18 2.05
CA GLY A 66 -0.93 14.04 3.32
C GLY A 66 -0.05 14.21 4.56
N PRO A 67 -0.60 14.11 5.78
CA PRO A 67 0.21 14.13 7.00
C PRO A 67 1.14 12.91 7.05
N CYS A 68 2.33 13.09 7.63
CA CYS A 68 3.22 11.96 7.91
C CYS A 68 2.65 11.14 9.08
N GLN A 69 2.64 9.82 8.92
CA GLN A 69 2.15 8.88 9.92
C GLN A 69 3.26 7.93 10.35
N ALA A 70 3.44 7.76 11.66
CA ALA A 70 4.40 6.80 12.20
C ALA A 70 3.82 5.38 12.19
N CYS A 71 4.64 4.39 11.84
CA CYS A 71 4.22 2.99 11.78
C CYS A 71 4.00 2.32 13.15
N ARG A 72 4.31 3.01 14.25
CA ARG A 72 4.28 2.47 15.62
C ARG A 72 2.89 2.01 16.12
N PHE A 73 1.81 2.38 15.42
CA PHE A 73 0.43 1.95 15.70
C PHE A 73 -0.22 1.19 14.54
N GLY A 74 0.57 0.71 13.57
CA GLY A 74 0.09 -0.04 12.41
C GLY A 74 -0.41 -1.44 12.80
N GLY A 75 -1.58 -1.50 13.43
CA GLY A 75 -2.21 -2.72 13.90
C GLY A 75 -3.46 -2.44 14.73
N THR A 76 -4.54 -2.04 14.06
CA THR A 76 -5.92 -2.20 14.57
C THR A 76 -6.81 -2.66 13.44
#